data_AF-F6D6V3-F1
#
_entry.id   AF-F6D6V3-F1
#
_cell.length_a   1.000
_cell.length_b   1.000
_cell.length_c   1.000
_cell.angle_alpha   90.00
_cell.angle_beta   90.00
_cell.angle_gamma   90.00
#
_symmetry.space_group_name_H-M   'P 1'
#
loop_
_entity.id
_entity.type
_entity.pdbx_description
1 polymer ?
#
loop_
_entity_poly.entity_id
_entity_poly.type
_entity_poly.pdbx_seq_one_letter_code
_entity_poly.pdbx_strand_id
1 'polypeptide(L)'
;MVKVIKSAVKCYKKRTKKTVGGRTKIYEYNQYLIPLKKSDDMECSEEVFIIPKKQFSELVGEEVSELGAYLDNLKGYRNSMEDYEKELAELEWKHNELSKSYKAAVSKNAKTNKKLRLEDERIKTLEEKNNELSRQLEDKKTKYYLLKKEHDLEVEKSKILEDELNMQKDKDIWSTLKSRLGNSGKKEQDEEGK
;
A
#
# COMPACT_ATOMS: atom_id res chain seq x y z
N MET A 1 63.45 -3.80 52.56
CA MET A 1 64.39 -4.18 51.47
C MET A 1 64.15 -5.65 51.12
N VAL A 2 63.59 -5.91 49.94
CA VAL A 2 63.28 -7.26 49.42
C VAL A 2 64.58 -7.92 48.95
N LYS A 3 64.94 -9.07 49.53
CA LYS A 3 66.10 -9.87 49.06
C LYS A 3 65.65 -10.66 47.82
N VAL A 4 65.84 -10.06 46.65
CA VAL A 4 65.59 -10.74 45.38
C VAL A 4 66.74 -11.72 45.12
N ILE A 5 66.43 -13.02 45.09
CA ILE A 5 67.41 -14.05 44.74
C ILE A 5 67.38 -14.21 43.23
N LYS A 6 68.47 -13.86 42.56
CA LYS A 6 68.68 -14.19 41.15
C LYS A 6 68.84 -15.70 41.02
N SER A 7 67.91 -16.35 40.34
CA SER A 7 67.96 -17.79 40.09
C SER A 7 67.68 -18.03 38.61
N ALA A 8 68.38 -18.99 38.01
CA ALA A 8 68.08 -19.44 36.66
C ALA A 8 66.97 -20.49 36.72
N VAL A 9 65.86 -20.26 36.02
CA VAL A 9 64.80 -21.27 35.82
C VAL A 9 64.95 -21.82 34.41
N LYS A 10 64.93 -23.15 34.29
CA LYS A 10 65.06 -23.82 33.00
C LYS A 10 63.67 -23.87 32.34
N CYS A 11 63.58 -23.48 31.07
CA CYS A 11 62.34 -23.50 30.29
C CYS A 11 62.49 -24.40 29.05
N TYR A 12 61.39 -25.02 28.60
CA TYR A 12 61.36 -25.67 27.29
C TYR A 12 60.08 -25.32 26.54
N LYS A 13 60.21 -25.20 25.21
CA LYS A 13 59.10 -24.89 24.30
C LYS A 13 58.32 -26.16 24.01
N LYS A 14 57.05 -26.21 24.43
CA LYS A 14 56.16 -27.33 24.13
C LYS A 14 55.18 -26.93 23.03
N ARG A 15 55.13 -27.73 21.97
CA ARG A 15 54.17 -27.59 20.87
C ARG A 15 53.00 -28.55 21.10
N THR A 16 51.77 -28.03 21.09
CA THR A 16 50.57 -28.86 21.13
C THR A 16 49.65 -28.51 19.95
N LYS A 17 49.03 -29.53 19.37
CA LYS A 17 48.05 -29.35 18.29
C LYS A 17 46.66 -29.47 18.90
N LYS A 18 45.84 -28.43 18.76
CA LYS A 18 44.43 -28.48 19.18
C LYS A 18 43.54 -28.08 18.01
N THR A 19 42.40 -28.77 17.88
CA THR A 19 41.39 -28.47 16.86
C THR A 19 40.35 -27.54 17.47
N VAL A 20 40.20 -26.34 16.90
CA VAL A 20 39.24 -25.34 17.35
C VAL A 20 38.47 -24.85 16.12
N GLY A 21 37.16 -25.10 16.08
CA GLY A 21 36.30 -24.71 14.95
C GLY A 21 36.62 -25.46 13.64
N GLY A 22 36.93 -26.75 13.71
CA GLY A 22 37.19 -27.59 12.52
C GLY A 22 38.56 -27.38 11.86
N ARG A 23 39.39 -26.44 12.34
CA ARG A 23 40.77 -26.23 11.88
C ARG A 23 41.76 -26.58 12.99
N THR A 24 42.82 -27.32 12.66
CA THR A 24 43.90 -27.66 13.59
C THR A 24 44.85 -26.47 13.71
N LYS A 25 45.02 -25.95 14.94
CA LYS A 25 45.97 -24.89 15.27
C LYS A 25 47.11 -25.47 16.12
N ILE A 26 48.34 -25.05 15.84
CA ILE A 26 49.53 -25.38 16.63
C ILE A 26 49.72 -24.26 17.65
N TYR A 27 49.74 -24.62 18.92
CA TYR A 27 50.01 -23.71 20.02
C TYR A 27 51.40 -24.02 20.57
N GLU A 28 52.23 -22.99 20.66
CA GLU A 28 53.51 -23.04 21.37
C GLU A 28 53.32 -22.39 22.73
N TYR A 29 53.71 -23.07 23.79
CA TYR A 29 53.79 -22.48 25.12
C TYR A 29 55.10 -22.84 25.79
N ASN A 30 55.62 -21.90 26.56
CA ASN A 30 56.81 -22.09 27.39
C ASN A 30 56.38 -22.79 28.68
N GLN A 31 56.97 -23.95 28.97
CA GLN A 31 56.79 -24.62 30.26
C GLN A 31 58.06 -24.42 31.08
N TYR A 32 57.91 -23.78 32.24
CA TYR A 32 59.00 -23.51 33.18
C TYR A 32 59.11 -24.67 34.17
N LEU A 33 60.30 -25.26 34.30
CA LEU A 33 60.58 -26.31 35.27
C LEU A 33 61.63 -25.79 36.25
N ILE A 34 61.34 -25.87 37.55
CA ILE A 34 62.32 -25.53 38.59
C ILE A 34 63.16 -26.79 38.83
N PRO A 35 64.45 -26.83 38.42
CA PRO A 35 65.27 -28.02 38.64
C PRO A 35 65.52 -28.20 40.14
N LEU A 36 65.02 -29.28 40.72
CA LEU A 36 65.24 -29.62 42.14
C LEU A 36 66.60 -30.31 42.37
N LYS A 37 67.30 -30.73 41.32
CA LYS A 37 68.62 -31.39 41.37
C LYS A 37 69.56 -30.82 40.29
N LYS A 38 70.85 -30.76 40.61
CA LYS A 38 71.91 -30.18 39.74
C LYS A 38 72.26 -31.03 38.50
N SER A 39 71.72 -32.23 38.35
CA SER A 39 72.15 -33.22 37.34
C SER A 39 71.39 -33.21 36.01
N ASP A 40 70.37 -32.38 35.85
CA ASP A 40 69.56 -32.36 34.62
C ASP A 40 70.20 -31.44 33.58
N ASP A 41 70.72 -32.01 32.51
CA ASP A 41 71.43 -31.31 31.42
C ASP A 41 70.43 -30.79 30.36
N MET A 42 70.26 -29.47 30.25
CA MET A 42 69.26 -28.82 29.38
C MET A 42 69.76 -27.42 28.97
N GLU A 43 69.56 -27.05 27.69
CA GLU A 43 70.29 -26.02 26.94
C GLU A 43 69.86 -24.54 27.12
N CYS A 44 68.75 -24.23 27.80
CA CYS A 44 68.25 -22.85 27.93
C CYS A 44 68.14 -22.38 29.39
N SER A 45 68.77 -21.26 29.72
CA SER A 45 68.64 -20.55 31.00
C SER A 45 68.04 -19.16 30.79
N GLU A 46 66.88 -18.89 31.38
CA GLU A 46 66.34 -17.52 31.51
C GLU A 46 66.62 -17.00 32.94
N GLU A 47 67.11 -15.75 33.03
CA GLU A 47 67.24 -15.08 34.33
C GLU A 47 65.84 -14.75 34.86
N VAL A 48 65.47 -15.30 36.01
CA VAL A 48 64.20 -14.97 36.67
C VAL A 48 64.44 -14.52 38.10
N PHE A 49 63.53 -13.68 38.58
CA PHE A 49 63.51 -13.22 39.95
C PHE A 49 62.56 -14.09 40.77
N ILE A 50 63.08 -14.82 41.75
CA ILE A 50 62.25 -15.60 42.66
C ILE A 50 61.91 -14.73 43.87
N ILE A 51 60.63 -14.39 44.02
CA ILE A 51 60.12 -13.64 45.16
C ILE A 51 59.59 -14.64 46.21
N PRO A 52 60.13 -14.65 47.44
CA PRO A 52 59.64 -15.51 48.51
C PRO A 52 58.17 -15.23 48.82
N LYS A 53 57.36 -16.28 49.02
CA LYS A 53 55.90 -16.19 49.29
C LYS A 53 55.52 -15.20 50.40
N LYS A 54 56.38 -15.04 51.41
CA LYS A 54 56.19 -14.10 52.53
C LYS A 54 56.28 -12.61 52.12
N GLN A 55 56.97 -12.31 51.02
CA GLN A 55 57.14 -10.97 50.46
C GLN A 55 56.15 -10.70 49.31
N PHE A 56 55.46 -11.73 48.82
CA PHE A 56 54.44 -11.60 47.79
C PHE A 56 53.21 -10.83 48.29
N SER A 57 52.79 -11.06 49.55
CA SER A 57 51.66 -10.35 50.16
C SER A 57 51.87 -8.83 50.29
N GLU A 58 53.12 -8.37 50.35
CA GLU A 58 53.46 -6.93 50.40
C GLU A 58 53.42 -6.28 49.01
N LEU A 59 53.67 -7.05 47.94
CA LEU A 59 53.59 -6.60 46.54
C LEU A 59 52.15 -6.62 45.99
N VAL A 60 51.32 -7.53 46.49
CA VAL A 60 49.99 -7.84 45.93
C VAL A 60 48.88 -6.94 46.49
N GLY A 61 49.16 -6.13 47.52
CA GLY A 61 48.17 -5.23 48.12
C GLY A 61 47.60 -4.19 47.15
N GLU A 62 48.41 -3.67 46.22
CA GLU A 62 47.97 -2.75 45.16
C GLU A 62 47.31 -3.49 43.97
N GLU A 63 47.88 -4.61 43.52
CA GLU A 63 47.35 -5.40 42.38
C GLU A 63 45.97 -6.03 42.66
N VAL A 64 45.65 -6.37 43.92
CA VAL A 64 44.33 -6.92 44.29
C VAL A 64 43.23 -5.87 44.21
N SER A 65 43.56 -4.61 44.48
CA SER A 65 42.66 -3.46 44.32
C SER A 65 42.30 -3.24 42.85
N GLU A 66 43.30 -3.26 41.96
CA GLU A 66 43.09 -3.16 40.51
C GLU A 66 42.31 -4.35 39.94
N LEU A 67 42.55 -5.56 40.46
CA LEU A 67 41.81 -6.76 40.07
C LEU A 67 40.33 -6.69 40.49
N GLY A 68 40.04 -6.13 41.68
CA GLY A 68 38.68 -5.88 42.15
C GLY A 68 37.92 -4.90 41.24
N ALA A 69 38.55 -3.76 40.93
CA ALA A 69 38.00 -2.77 40.01
C ALA A 69 37.77 -3.35 38.60
N TYR A 70 38.67 -4.19 38.10
CA TYR A 70 38.52 -4.89 36.82
C TYR A 70 37.33 -5.86 36.81
N LEU A 71 37.12 -6.63 37.89
CA LEU A 71 35.99 -7.55 38.03
C LEU A 71 34.65 -6.81 38.15
N ASP A 72 34.60 -5.67 38.83
CA ASP A 72 33.39 -4.85 38.93
C ASP A 72 33.06 -4.18 37.60
N ASN A 73 34.06 -3.72 36.85
CA ASN A 73 33.87 -3.25 35.47
C ASN A 73 33.33 -4.35 34.56
N LEU A 74 33.86 -5.58 34.65
CA LEU A 74 33.35 -6.73 33.90
C LEU A 74 31.89 -7.06 34.22
N LYS A 75 31.48 -6.96 35.49
CA LYS A 75 30.06 -7.08 35.88
C LYS A 75 29.22 -5.96 35.28
N GLY A 76 29.72 -4.72 35.31
CA GLY A 76 29.07 -3.57 34.67
C GLY A 76 28.82 -3.81 33.19
N TYR A 77 29.85 -4.22 32.44
CA TYR A 77 29.73 -4.54 31.01
C TYR A 77 28.75 -5.68 30.75
N ARG A 78 28.73 -6.71 31.59
CA ARG A 78 27.80 -7.83 31.45
C ARG A 78 26.35 -7.39 31.64
N ASN A 79 26.08 -6.57 32.66
CA ASN A 79 24.74 -6.02 32.89
C ASN A 79 24.31 -5.13 31.71
N SER A 80 25.20 -4.27 31.21
CA SER A 80 24.90 -3.46 30.02
C SER A 80 24.65 -4.32 28.78
N MET A 81 25.38 -5.42 28.58
CA MET A 81 25.10 -6.36 27.48
C MET A 81 23.70 -6.97 27.61
N GLU A 82 23.30 -7.42 28.80
CA GLU A 82 21.97 -7.97 29.03
C GLU A 82 20.86 -6.93 28.78
N ASP A 83 21.09 -5.67 29.14
CA ASP A 83 20.14 -4.58 28.87
C ASP A 83 20.05 -4.26 27.38
N TYR A 84 21.18 -4.22 26.67
CA TYR A 84 21.20 -4.03 25.23
C TYR A 84 20.52 -5.19 24.49
N GLU A 85 20.74 -6.43 24.90
CA GLU A 85 20.07 -7.60 24.31
C GLU A 85 18.54 -7.53 24.46
N LYS A 86 18.05 -7.08 25.62
CA LYS A 86 16.61 -6.84 25.84
C LYS A 86 16.08 -5.74 24.93
N GLU A 87 16.77 -4.60 24.85
CA GLU A 87 16.36 -3.48 24.00
C GLU A 87 16.33 -3.90 22.52
N LEU A 88 17.30 -4.69 22.07
CA LEU A 88 17.37 -5.21 20.71
C LEU A 88 16.20 -6.15 20.41
N ALA A 89 15.88 -7.06 21.35
CA ALA A 89 14.72 -7.95 21.22
C ALA A 89 13.39 -7.17 21.16
N GLU A 90 13.24 -6.12 21.96
CA GLU A 90 12.06 -5.25 21.90
C GLU A 90 11.95 -4.50 20.57
N LEU A 91 13.07 -3.97 20.06
CA LEU A 91 13.11 -3.27 18.78
C LEU A 91 12.79 -4.20 17.62
N GLU A 92 13.32 -5.43 17.62
CA GLU A 92 13.00 -6.44 16.63
C GLU A 92 11.51 -6.82 16.64
N TRP A 93 10.92 -6.95 17.83
CA TRP A 93 9.50 -7.21 17.97
C TRP A 93 8.64 -6.06 17.42
N LYS A 94 8.94 -4.80 17.82
CA LYS A 94 8.26 -3.60 17.32
C LYS A 94 8.38 -3.48 15.80
N HIS A 95 9.57 -3.74 15.25
CA HIS A 95 9.81 -3.73 13.82
C HIS A 95 8.97 -4.80 13.09
N ASN A 96 8.91 -6.01 13.62
CA ASN A 96 8.10 -7.08 13.04
C ASN A 96 6.60 -6.76 13.06
N GLU A 97 6.10 -6.17 14.14
CA GLU A 97 4.70 -5.78 14.24
C GLU A 97 4.36 -4.63 13.28
N LEU A 98 5.23 -3.62 13.21
CA LEU A 98 5.09 -2.53 12.24
C LEU A 98 5.14 -3.03 10.79
N SER A 99 6.06 -3.96 10.48
CA SER A 99 6.17 -4.57 9.16
C SER A 99 4.90 -5.33 8.76
N LYS A 100 4.30 -6.09 9.68
CA LYS A 100 3.02 -6.78 9.46
C LYS A 100 1.88 -5.79 9.22
N SER A 101 1.78 -4.76 10.06
CA SER A 101 0.76 -3.70 9.94
C SER A 101 0.89 -2.97 8.61
N TYR A 102 2.10 -2.57 8.23
CA TYR A 102 2.38 -1.91 6.96
C TYR A 102 1.99 -2.78 5.76
N LYS A 103 2.38 -4.06 5.74
CA LYS A 103 1.99 -4.99 4.67
C LYS A 103 0.47 -5.13 4.55
N ALA A 104 -0.23 -5.21 5.68
CA ALA A 104 -1.69 -5.26 5.68
C ALA A 104 -2.31 -3.97 5.13
N ALA A 105 -1.79 -2.81 5.53
CA ALA A 105 -2.24 -1.50 5.04
C ALA A 105 -2.01 -1.35 3.53
N VAL A 106 -0.83 -1.72 3.03
CA VAL A 106 -0.50 -1.67 1.59
C VAL A 106 -1.41 -2.61 0.79
N SER A 107 -1.63 -3.84 1.28
CA SER A 107 -2.55 -4.79 0.64
C SER A 107 -3.99 -4.27 0.59
N LYS A 108 -4.47 -3.68 1.69
CA LYS A 108 -5.79 -3.05 1.75
C LYS A 108 -5.87 -1.89 0.75
N ASN A 109 -4.86 -1.03 0.71
CA ASN A 109 -4.80 0.10 -0.22
C ASN A 109 -4.83 -0.36 -1.68
N ALA A 110 -4.07 -1.40 -2.03
CA ALA A 110 -4.07 -1.97 -3.38
C ALA A 110 -5.46 -2.49 -3.78
N LYS A 111 -6.17 -3.19 -2.87
CA LYS A 111 -7.54 -3.65 -3.09
C LYS A 111 -8.52 -2.48 -3.28
N THR A 112 -8.41 -1.45 -2.45
CA THR A 112 -9.27 -0.26 -2.54
C THR A 112 -9.03 0.48 -3.86
N ASN A 113 -7.78 0.72 -4.26
CA ASN A 113 -7.46 1.38 -5.52
C ASN A 113 -7.96 0.60 -6.74
N LYS A 114 -7.91 -0.73 -6.71
CA LYS A 114 -8.50 -1.55 -7.77
C LYS A 114 -10.01 -1.34 -7.87
N LYS A 115 -10.74 -1.29 -6.74
CA LYS A 115 -12.18 -1.01 -6.73
C LYS A 115 -12.48 0.39 -7.25
N LEU A 116 -11.70 1.39 -6.82
CA LEU A 116 -11.85 2.77 -7.26
C LEU A 116 -11.77 2.88 -8.79
N ARG A 117 -10.75 2.26 -9.39
CA ARG A 117 -10.59 2.24 -10.86
C ARG A 117 -11.78 1.62 -11.59
N LEU A 118 -12.33 0.52 -11.07
CA LEU A 118 -13.50 -0.13 -11.67
C LEU A 118 -14.75 0.75 -11.58
N GLU A 119 -14.96 1.44 -10.46
CA GLU A 119 -16.06 2.38 -10.32
C GLU A 119 -15.87 3.61 -11.21
N ASP A 120 -14.65 4.13 -11.37
CA ASP A 120 -14.36 5.23 -12.30
C ASP A 120 -14.68 4.85 -13.76
N GLU A 121 -14.31 3.63 -14.18
CA GLU A 121 -14.67 3.11 -15.51
C GLU A 121 -16.20 2.97 -15.68
N ARG A 122 -16.89 2.54 -14.62
CA ARG A 122 -18.35 2.45 -14.60
C ARG A 122 -19.01 3.81 -14.71
N ILE A 123 -18.49 4.82 -14.00
CA ILE A 123 -18.97 6.21 -14.07
C ILE A 123 -18.83 6.73 -15.50
N LYS A 124 -17.65 6.60 -16.12
CA LYS A 124 -17.44 7.02 -17.51
C LYS A 124 -18.43 6.37 -18.48
N THR A 125 -18.62 5.06 -18.34
CA THR A 125 -19.58 4.31 -19.17
C THR A 125 -21.02 4.82 -18.97
N LEU A 126 -21.40 5.15 -17.74
CA LEU A 126 -22.73 5.68 -17.43
C LEU A 126 -22.89 7.12 -17.96
N GLU A 127 -21.86 7.95 -17.87
CA GLU A 127 -21.84 9.30 -18.42
C GLU A 127 -22.01 9.28 -19.95
N GLU A 128 -21.27 8.41 -20.64
CA GLU A 128 -21.42 8.21 -22.09
C GLU A 128 -22.84 7.79 -22.47
N LYS A 129 -23.41 6.81 -21.75
CA LYS A 129 -24.80 6.36 -21.96
C LYS A 129 -25.81 7.47 -21.67
N ASN A 130 -25.59 8.26 -20.64
CA ASN A 130 -26.47 9.37 -20.29
C ASN A 130 -26.44 10.45 -21.37
N ASN A 131 -25.26 10.76 -21.92
CA ASN A 131 -25.11 11.70 -23.02
C ASN A 131 -25.83 11.22 -24.29
N GLU A 132 -25.65 9.94 -24.64
CA GLU A 132 -26.32 9.32 -25.79
C GLU A 132 -27.85 9.32 -25.63
N LEU A 133 -28.36 8.90 -24.47
CA LEU A 133 -29.79 8.94 -24.18
C LEU A 133 -30.35 10.37 -24.19
N SER A 134 -29.59 11.34 -23.67
CA SER A 134 -30.00 12.75 -23.70
C SER A 134 -30.14 13.26 -25.13
N ARG A 135 -29.20 12.90 -26.01
CA ARG A 135 -29.27 13.23 -27.44
C ARG A 135 -30.46 12.56 -28.11
N GLN A 136 -30.69 11.26 -27.88
CA GLN A 136 -31.83 10.55 -28.45
C GLN A 136 -33.17 11.13 -27.97
N LEU A 137 -33.24 11.56 -26.71
CA LEU A 137 -34.42 12.22 -26.16
C LEU A 137 -34.69 13.54 -26.88
N GLU A 138 -33.66 14.34 -27.12
CA GLU A 138 -33.80 15.62 -27.81
C GLU A 138 -34.24 15.42 -29.27
N ASP A 139 -33.62 14.47 -29.99
CA ASP A 139 -34.03 14.11 -31.35
C ASP A 139 -35.50 13.67 -31.40
N LYS A 140 -35.96 12.87 -30.43
CA LYS A 140 -37.37 12.46 -30.33
C LYS A 140 -38.30 13.62 -30.03
N LYS A 141 -37.91 14.56 -29.15
CA LYS A 141 -38.70 15.77 -28.88
C LYS A 141 -38.84 16.63 -30.13
N THR A 142 -37.76 16.85 -30.87
CA THR A 142 -37.81 17.61 -32.13
C THR A 142 -38.72 16.95 -33.15
N LYS A 143 -38.61 15.63 -33.34
CA LYS A 143 -39.50 14.87 -34.24
C LYS A 143 -40.96 14.97 -33.81
N TYR A 144 -41.24 14.80 -32.52
CA TYR A 144 -42.58 14.95 -31.98
C TYR A 144 -43.15 16.35 -32.23
N TYR A 145 -42.36 17.40 -32.00
CA TYR A 145 -42.80 18.78 -32.23
C TYR A 145 -43.13 19.05 -33.71
N LEU A 146 -42.28 18.56 -34.62
CA LEU A 146 -42.53 18.68 -36.07
C LEU A 146 -43.80 17.94 -36.48
N LEU A 147 -43.95 16.69 -36.03
CA LEU A 147 -45.12 15.87 -36.34
C LEU A 147 -46.41 16.50 -35.77
N LYS A 148 -46.34 17.05 -34.56
CA LYS A 148 -47.46 17.77 -33.95
C LYS A 148 -47.86 18.99 -34.79
N LYS A 149 -46.89 19.79 -35.23
CA LYS A 149 -47.15 20.96 -36.08
C LYS A 149 -47.77 20.56 -37.42
N GLU A 150 -47.27 19.50 -38.04
CA GLU A 150 -47.82 18.97 -39.30
C GLU A 150 -49.25 18.45 -39.13
N HIS A 151 -49.50 17.71 -38.06
CA HIS A 151 -50.84 17.24 -37.70
C HIS A 151 -51.80 18.42 -37.45
N ASP A 152 -51.39 19.43 -36.69
CA ASP A 152 -52.22 20.61 -36.41
C ASP A 152 -52.59 21.37 -37.70
N LEU A 153 -51.64 21.49 -38.65
CA LEU A 153 -51.90 22.07 -39.96
C LEU A 153 -52.89 21.24 -40.79
N GLU A 154 -52.76 19.91 -40.76
CA GLU A 154 -53.63 19.02 -41.52
C GLU A 154 -55.06 19.00 -40.98
N VAL A 155 -55.22 19.07 -39.65
CA VAL A 155 -56.51 19.26 -38.99
C VAL A 155 -57.16 20.57 -39.44
N GLU A 156 -56.40 21.66 -39.50
CA GLU A 156 -56.95 22.96 -39.89
C GLU A 156 -57.36 22.99 -41.37
N LYS A 157 -56.56 22.41 -42.27
CA LYS A 157 -56.95 22.23 -43.68
C LYS A 157 -58.23 21.41 -43.82
N SER A 158 -58.34 20.31 -43.06
CA SER A 158 -59.50 19.44 -43.10
C SER A 158 -60.77 20.18 -42.67
N LYS A 159 -60.69 21.03 -41.63
CA LYS A 159 -61.81 21.90 -41.23
C LYS A 159 -62.20 22.89 -42.33
N ILE A 160 -61.23 23.57 -42.95
CA ILE A 160 -61.50 24.52 -44.04
C ILE A 160 -62.22 23.82 -45.20
N LEU A 161 -61.75 22.63 -45.60
CA LEU A 161 -62.39 21.84 -46.66
C LEU A 161 -63.80 21.38 -46.27
N GLU A 162 -64.02 20.99 -45.01
CA GLU A 162 -65.34 20.61 -44.50
C GLU A 162 -66.32 21.79 -44.51
N ASP A 163 -65.85 22.97 -44.09
CA ASP A 163 -66.62 24.22 -44.14
C ASP A 163 -66.94 24.62 -45.59
N GLU A 164 -65.98 24.56 -46.51
CA GLU A 164 -66.20 24.82 -47.94
C GLU A 164 -67.23 23.85 -48.54
N LEU A 165 -67.14 22.56 -48.22
CA LEU A 165 -68.08 21.55 -48.68
C LEU A 165 -69.49 21.82 -48.14
N ASN A 166 -69.62 22.23 -46.88
CA ASN A 166 -70.89 22.60 -46.27
C ASN A 166 -71.49 23.85 -46.92
N MET A 167 -70.68 24.90 -47.17
CA MET A 167 -71.14 26.08 -47.89
C MET A 167 -71.60 25.75 -49.32
N GLN A 168 -70.92 24.83 -50.01
CA GLN A 168 -71.30 24.39 -51.35
C GLN A 168 -72.60 23.59 -51.32
N LYS A 169 -72.76 22.66 -50.37
CA LYS A 169 -74.03 21.94 -50.16
C LYS A 169 -75.18 22.90 -49.89
N ASP A 170 -74.99 23.89 -49.03
CA ASP A 170 -76.01 24.89 -48.73
C ASP A 170 -76.38 25.69 -49.99
N LYS A 171 -75.40 26.11 -50.79
CA LYS A 171 -75.63 26.79 -52.07
C LYS A 171 -76.38 25.92 -53.08
N ASP A 172 -76.08 24.63 -53.16
CA ASP A 172 -76.77 23.67 -54.02
C ASP A 172 -78.21 23.42 -53.54
N ILE A 173 -78.44 23.35 -52.23
CA ILE A 173 -79.78 23.27 -51.63
C ILE A 173 -80.58 24.54 -51.97
N TRP A 174 -80.00 25.72 -51.76
CA TRP A 174 -80.67 27.00 -52.04
C TRP A 174 -80.95 27.21 -53.52
N SER A 175 -80.03 26.83 -54.42
CA SER A 175 -80.25 26.92 -55.87
C SER A 175 -81.32 25.93 -56.36
N THR A 176 -81.38 24.73 -55.76
CA THR A 176 -82.44 23.75 -56.02
C THR A 176 -83.80 24.23 -55.50
N LEU A 177 -83.84 24.87 -54.32
CA LEU A 177 -85.06 25.46 -53.78
C LEU A 177 -85.54 26.64 -54.64
N LYS A 178 -84.62 27.51 -55.05
CA LYS A 178 -84.90 28.68 -55.90
C LYS A 178 -85.39 28.28 -57.28
N SER A 179 -84.84 27.22 -57.88
CA SER A 179 -85.33 26.70 -59.16
C SER A 179 -86.72 26.09 -59.04
N ARG A 180 -87.03 25.38 -57.94
CA ARG A 180 -88.38 24.87 -57.66
C ARG A 180 -89.41 25.98 -57.45
N LEU A 181 -89.07 27.01 -56.67
CA LEU A 181 -89.95 28.16 -56.41
C LEU A 181 -90.10 29.10 -57.62
N GLY A 182 -89.05 29.26 -58.44
CA GLY A 182 -89.10 30.04 -59.68
C GLY A 182 -89.92 29.37 -60.78
N ASN A 183 -90.04 28.04 -60.74
CA ASN A 183 -90.84 27.27 -61.70
C ASN A 183 -92.34 27.21 -61.32
N SER A 184 -92.70 27.48 -60.06
CA SER A 184 -94.10 27.64 -59.65
C SER A 184 -94.71 29.00 -60.07
N GLY A 185 -93.90 30.03 -60.31
CA GLY A 185 -94.39 31.35 -60.75
C GLY A 185 -94.64 31.48 -62.26
N LYS A 186 -94.13 30.57 -63.09
CA LYS A 186 -94.37 30.59 -64.55
C LYS A 186 -95.66 29.90 -64.99
N LYS A 187 -96.37 29.23 -64.08
CA LYS A 187 -97.69 28.64 -64.39
C LYS A 187 -98.86 29.59 -64.15
N GLU A 188 -98.66 30.73 -63.48
CA GLU A 188 -99.74 31.69 -63.18
C GLU A 188 -99.81 32.87 -64.18
N GLN A 189 -98.85 33.05 -65.09
CA GLN A 189 -98.90 34.14 -66.10
C GLN A 189 -99.40 33.72 -67.49
N ASP A 190 -99.66 32.43 -67.73
CA ASP A 190 -100.23 31.94 -69.01
C ASP A 190 -101.77 31.75 -68.95
N GLU A 191 -102.45 32.09 -67.84
CA GLU A 191 -103.92 31.98 -67.70
C GLU A 191 -104.70 33.32 -67.67
N GLU A 192 -104.06 34.50 -67.62
CA GLU A 192 -104.74 35.81 -67.66
C GLU A 192 -104.60 36.56 -69.01
N GLY A 193 -104.51 35.82 -70.12
CA GLY A 193 -104.41 36.37 -71.48
C GLY A 193 -105.44 35.79 -72.45
N LYS A 194 -106.74 35.96 -72.15
CA LYS A 194 -107.84 35.86 -73.13
C LYS A 194 -108.86 36.97 -72.92
#